data_AF-A0A9P5K0T5-F1
#
_entry.id   AF-A0A9P5K0T5-F1
#
_cell.length_a   1.000
_cell.length_b   1.000
_cell.length_c   1.000
_cell.angle_alpha   90.00
_cell.angle_beta   90.00
_cell.angle_gamma   90.00
#
_symmetry.space_group_name_H-M   'P 1'
#
loop_
_entity.id
_entity.type
_entity.pdbx_description
1 polymer ?
#
loop_
_entity_poly.entity_id
_entity_poly.type
_entity_poly.pdbx_seq_one_letter_code
_entity_poly.pdbx_strand_id
1 'polypeptide(L)'
;MSCADLECDPEYHVPRRRLNGQNQRARGPETTSDILKSSPQVFVGTVGSGDTVMKSGEHRDMMAQQHGIIAFEMEGAGVWDEIPCIIVKSVCDYADSHKNKKWQGFAAVAAASATKAVLNMYPYSTAPIATTHVSHATETASPIFLVPYTENPDFVGRSEILERVKDLFGHSDTYHLTGSKSRSRVALHGLGGVGKTQIALAYCYWFKEIFQDASVFWIHASNVERFQKAFSDIAQECEIPGYKDKEVDISSLVKGWLENKRRGRWLLVIDNADDTEVFFPANPTAEAGRRTTSVGHYIPECSHGSVLITTRNKQAGVKLSRGKSPIEIQRMSETETTQLLRTLLEDESVTPAEASILSSRLEHLPLALAQASSFILENSISIKDYVGLLGKSDSSMVDRLSEPFEAVGRDTETPHALTATWAISFRHIKQQNPMASNVLYLMSFFDRQAIPKQFVSNYCYETLRIASSSDDGSNLAEVSENYSQVDADSEVTKALGFLQAFSFISRAGDDLFDMHRLVQLVTRKQLADRSVMSEFAAKALKMVYKVFPRGNY
;
A
#
# COMPACT_ATOMS: atom_id res chain seq x y z
N MET A 1 3.46 27.00 13.74
CA MET A 1 2.54 27.59 14.73
C MET A 1 2.24 29.01 14.26
N SER A 2 1.08 29.58 14.54
CA SER A 2 0.79 30.96 14.15
C SER A 2 1.57 31.95 15.03
N CYS A 3 1.75 33.19 14.59
CA CYS A 3 2.34 34.23 15.46
C CYS A 3 1.57 34.42 16.78
N ALA A 4 0.25 34.17 16.76
CA ALA A 4 -0.58 34.21 17.97
C ALA A 4 -0.31 33.03 18.92
N ASP A 5 -0.01 31.84 18.37
CA ASP A 5 0.36 30.66 19.17
C ASP A 5 1.80 30.73 19.71
N LEU A 6 2.64 31.58 19.10
CA LEU A 6 4.06 31.74 19.43
C LEU A 6 4.34 33.03 20.23
N GLU A 7 3.32 33.83 20.52
CA GLU A 7 3.45 35.14 21.18
C GLU A 7 4.51 36.03 20.53
N CYS A 8 4.51 36.08 19.19
CA CYS A 8 5.52 36.86 18.46
C CYS A 8 5.44 38.36 18.78
N ASP A 9 6.60 38.99 18.82
CA ASP A 9 6.73 40.43 19.04
C ASP A 9 6.02 41.22 17.91
N PRO A 10 5.02 42.05 18.25
CA PRO A 10 4.25 42.84 17.28
C PRO A 10 5.10 43.79 16.43
N GLU A 11 6.27 44.24 16.90
CA GLU A 11 7.16 45.13 16.14
C GLU A 11 7.72 44.48 14.86
N TYR A 12 7.82 43.15 14.85
CA TYR A 12 8.34 42.38 13.72
C TYR A 12 7.24 41.79 12.84
N HIS A 13 5.96 42.14 13.07
CA HIS A 13 4.87 41.70 12.23
C HIS A 13 4.93 42.36 10.85
N VAL A 14 4.93 41.54 9.80
CA VAL A 14 4.91 42.03 8.42
C VAL A 14 3.55 42.69 8.11
N PRO A 15 3.49 44.01 7.84
CA PRO A 15 2.23 44.71 7.66
C PRO A 15 1.55 44.37 6.33
N ARG A 16 0.24 44.10 6.37
CA ARG A 16 -0.57 43.80 5.18
C ARG A 16 -0.98 45.09 4.44
N ARG A 17 -0.20 45.48 3.43
CA ARG A 17 -0.50 46.66 2.56
C ARG A 17 -1.91 46.64 1.95
N ARG A 18 -2.46 45.44 1.66
CA ARG A 18 -3.81 45.27 1.05
C ARG A 18 -4.96 45.67 1.97
N LEU A 19 -4.79 45.56 3.30
CA LEU A 19 -5.79 46.00 4.30
C LEU A 19 -5.71 47.52 4.55
N ASN A 20 -4.52 48.11 4.43
CA ASN A 20 -4.33 49.55 4.63
C ASN A 20 -5.04 50.41 3.57
N GLY A 21 -5.23 49.89 2.35
CA GLY A 21 -6.00 50.55 1.29
C GLY A 21 -7.53 50.48 1.48
N GLN A 22 -8.05 49.48 2.21
CA GLN A 22 -9.49 49.37 2.52
C GLN A 22 -9.89 50.22 3.74
N ASN A 23 -8.97 50.40 4.71
CA ASN A 23 -9.21 51.24 5.88
C ASN A 23 -9.33 52.75 5.58
N GLN A 24 -8.93 53.23 4.38
CA GLN A 24 -9.19 54.61 3.96
C GLN A 24 -10.60 54.82 3.36
N ARG A 25 -11.31 53.75 2.99
CA ARG A 25 -12.71 53.82 2.51
C ARG A 25 -13.75 53.57 3.62
N ALA A 26 -13.35 52.97 4.74
CA ALA A 26 -14.23 52.56 5.85
C ALA A 26 -14.33 53.59 7.00
N ARG A 27 -14.31 54.91 6.70
CA ARG A 27 -14.52 55.99 7.70
C ARG A 27 -15.89 56.68 7.56
N GLY A 28 -16.93 55.92 7.23
CA GLY A 28 -18.33 56.33 7.33
C GLY A 28 -19.14 55.22 8.02
N PRO A 29 -20.31 55.52 8.60
CA PRO A 29 -21.10 54.50 9.30
C PRO A 29 -21.55 53.47 8.26
N GLU A 30 -20.97 52.26 8.33
CA GLU A 30 -21.31 51.16 7.44
C GLU A 30 -22.76 50.75 7.69
N THR A 31 -23.63 51.05 6.73
CA THR A 31 -24.97 50.45 6.71
C THR A 31 -24.84 49.02 6.19
N THR A 32 -25.69 48.11 6.68
CA THR A 32 -25.76 46.68 6.29
C THR A 32 -25.88 46.44 4.78
N SER A 33 -26.13 47.49 3.99
CA SER A 33 -26.13 47.51 2.53
C SER A 33 -24.75 47.43 1.88
N ASP A 34 -23.65 47.80 2.55
CA ASP A 34 -22.34 47.90 1.90
C ASP A 34 -21.53 46.59 1.97
N ILE A 35 -21.77 45.76 2.99
CA ILE A 35 -21.17 44.41 3.12
C ILE A 35 -21.73 43.45 2.04
N LEU A 36 -22.92 43.73 1.51
CA LEU A 36 -23.61 42.92 0.50
C LEU A 36 -23.29 43.33 -0.96
N LYS A 37 -22.46 44.35 -1.19
CA LYS A 37 -22.16 44.87 -2.55
C LYS A 37 -20.91 44.30 -3.22
N SER A 38 -20.14 43.44 -2.56
CA SER A 38 -19.06 42.71 -3.25
C SER A 38 -19.64 41.45 -3.92
N SER A 39 -20.06 41.59 -5.17
CA SER A 39 -20.36 40.43 -6.02
C SER A 39 -19.15 39.47 -6.04
N PRO A 40 -19.36 38.15 -5.90
CA PRO A 40 -18.27 37.18 -5.93
C PRO A 40 -17.48 37.34 -7.22
N GLN A 41 -16.15 37.47 -7.11
CA GLN A 41 -15.25 37.54 -8.25
C GLN A 41 -14.80 36.12 -8.61
N VAL A 42 -14.88 35.77 -9.89
CA VAL A 42 -14.41 34.49 -10.40
C VAL A 42 -12.96 34.64 -10.84
N PHE A 43 -12.08 33.83 -10.27
CA PHE A 43 -10.68 33.73 -10.67
C PHE A 43 -10.46 32.35 -11.29
N VAL A 44 -9.89 32.32 -12.49
CA VAL A 44 -9.53 31.08 -13.20
C VAL A 44 -8.01 31.02 -13.29
N GLY A 45 -7.41 29.92 -12.86
CA GLY A 45 -5.97 29.73 -12.88
C GLY A 45 -5.52 28.47 -12.17
N THR A 46 -4.21 28.22 -12.17
CA THR A 46 -3.59 27.01 -11.61
C THR A 46 -3.67 26.99 -10.09
N VAL A 47 -4.07 25.86 -9.51
CA VAL A 47 -4.05 25.64 -8.05
C VAL A 47 -2.91 24.69 -7.70
N GLY A 48 -2.02 25.09 -6.81
CA GLY A 48 -0.92 24.24 -6.34
C GLY A 48 -1.39 23.30 -5.23
N SER A 49 -1.08 22.01 -5.34
CA SER A 49 -1.45 20.98 -4.36
C SER A 49 -0.23 20.28 -3.78
N GLY A 50 -0.31 19.82 -2.53
CA GLY A 50 0.72 18.99 -1.91
C GLY A 50 0.35 18.44 -0.53
N ASP A 51 1.13 17.47 -0.06
CA ASP A 51 0.87 16.71 1.19
C ASP A 51 1.32 17.45 2.46
N THR A 52 1.95 18.63 2.30
CA THR A 52 2.43 19.44 3.42
C THR A 52 1.87 20.85 3.37
N VAL A 53 1.48 21.37 4.53
CA VAL A 53 0.94 22.73 4.64
C VAL A 53 2.03 23.75 4.26
N MET A 54 1.78 24.57 3.24
CA MET A 54 2.59 25.75 2.94
C MET A 54 2.46 26.77 4.09
N LYS A 55 3.58 27.04 4.79
CA LYS A 55 3.64 27.96 5.94
C LYS A 55 4.60 29.14 5.73
N SER A 56 5.43 29.10 4.70
CA SER A 56 6.38 30.16 4.36
C SER A 56 5.77 31.06 3.30
N GLY A 57 5.51 32.33 3.66
CA GLY A 57 5.00 33.33 2.72
C GLY A 57 5.97 33.59 1.55
N GLU A 58 7.28 33.53 1.81
CA GLU A 58 8.32 33.71 0.78
C GLU A 58 8.33 32.57 -0.24
N HIS A 59 8.29 31.31 0.23
CA HIS A 59 8.22 30.15 -0.67
C HIS A 59 6.89 30.11 -1.44
N ARG A 60 5.78 30.47 -0.79
CA ARG A 60 4.47 30.62 -1.45
C ARG A 60 4.56 31.61 -2.61
N ASP A 61 5.12 32.80 -2.38
CA ASP A 61 5.20 33.85 -3.41
C ASP A 61 6.16 33.45 -4.55
N MET A 62 7.28 32.81 -4.21
CA MET A 62 8.22 32.24 -5.18
C MET A 62 7.54 31.20 -6.09
N MET A 63 6.84 30.22 -5.50
CA MET A 63 6.11 29.18 -6.25
C MET A 63 4.96 29.76 -7.08
N ALA A 64 4.22 30.73 -6.52
CA ALA A 64 3.15 31.42 -7.23
C ALA A 64 3.67 32.15 -8.48
N GLN A 65 4.81 32.83 -8.37
CA GLN A 65 5.43 33.52 -9.50
C GLN A 65 6.02 32.54 -10.52
N GLN A 66 6.69 31.47 -10.06
CA GLN A 66 7.35 30.50 -10.93
C GLN A 66 6.37 29.65 -11.75
N HIS A 67 5.22 29.27 -11.16
CA HIS A 67 4.28 28.33 -11.75
C HIS A 67 2.91 28.93 -12.08
N GLY A 68 2.72 30.24 -11.90
CA GLY A 68 1.44 30.91 -12.14
C GLY A 68 0.32 30.41 -11.23
N ILE A 69 0.64 30.04 -10.00
CA ILE A 69 -0.33 29.48 -9.03
C ILE A 69 -1.16 30.62 -8.41
N ILE A 70 -2.49 30.47 -8.45
CA ILE A 70 -3.44 31.44 -7.89
C ILE A 70 -3.95 31.06 -6.50
N ALA A 71 -3.85 29.79 -6.11
CA ALA A 71 -4.25 29.29 -4.80
C ALA A 71 -3.44 28.04 -4.43
N PHE A 72 -3.29 27.79 -3.12
CA PHE A 72 -2.70 26.57 -2.60
C PHE A 72 -3.75 25.76 -1.86
N GLU A 73 -3.72 24.46 -2.06
CA GLU A 73 -4.64 23.51 -1.45
C GLU A 73 -3.88 22.27 -0.97
N MET A 74 -4.55 21.43 -0.19
CA MET A 74 -4.00 20.16 0.29
C MET A 74 -5.03 19.07 0.03
N GLU A 75 -4.54 17.93 -0.45
CA GLU A 75 -5.29 16.65 -0.56
C GLU A 75 -6.36 16.59 -1.67
N GLY A 76 -6.58 17.66 -2.44
CA GLY A 76 -7.59 17.68 -3.52
C GLY A 76 -7.16 16.99 -4.81
N ALA A 77 -5.90 17.19 -5.23
CA ALA A 77 -5.39 16.59 -6.47
C ALA A 77 -5.55 15.06 -6.48
N GLY A 78 -5.20 14.38 -5.38
CA GLY A 78 -5.32 12.92 -5.28
C GLY A 78 -6.75 12.37 -5.31
N VAL A 79 -7.79 13.19 -5.13
CA VAL A 79 -9.19 12.74 -5.21
C VAL A 79 -9.76 12.91 -6.61
N TRP A 80 -9.39 13.98 -7.32
CA TRP A 80 -9.83 14.22 -8.70
C TRP A 80 -9.22 13.21 -9.67
N ASP A 81 -7.97 12.80 -9.45
CA ASP A 81 -7.27 11.86 -10.33
C ASP A 81 -7.89 10.44 -10.30
N GLU A 82 -8.64 10.10 -9.24
CA GLU A 82 -9.31 8.80 -9.05
C GLU A 82 -10.79 8.79 -9.43
N ILE A 83 -11.48 9.95 -9.36
CA ILE A 83 -12.92 10.06 -9.57
C ILE A 83 -13.22 11.29 -10.42
N PRO A 84 -14.01 11.18 -11.51
CA PRO A 84 -14.57 12.35 -12.20
C PRO A 84 -15.45 13.16 -11.23
N CYS A 85 -14.88 14.20 -10.64
CA CYS A 85 -15.52 14.98 -9.60
C CYS A 85 -15.24 16.48 -9.77
N ILE A 86 -16.08 17.29 -9.15
CA ILE A 86 -15.85 18.73 -9.01
C ILE A 86 -15.53 18.99 -7.54
N ILE A 87 -14.31 19.43 -7.26
CA ILE A 87 -13.88 19.74 -5.90
C ILE A 87 -14.33 21.16 -5.55
N VAL A 88 -15.19 21.27 -4.54
CA VAL A 88 -15.64 22.56 -3.99
C VAL A 88 -14.94 22.81 -2.65
N LYS A 89 -14.02 23.77 -2.63
CA LYS A 89 -13.27 24.17 -1.43
C LYS A 89 -13.40 25.69 -1.20
N SER A 90 -13.19 26.10 0.05
CA SER A 90 -13.09 27.51 0.43
C SER A 90 -11.74 27.77 1.11
N VAL A 91 -11.26 29.00 0.98
CA VAL A 91 -9.94 29.41 1.47
C VAL A 91 -10.10 30.20 2.77
N CYS A 92 -9.37 29.81 3.82
CA CYS A 92 -9.39 30.50 5.12
C CYS A 92 -8.01 31.00 5.58
N ASP A 93 -6.94 30.64 4.86
CA ASP A 93 -5.56 30.95 5.22
C ASP A 93 -4.79 31.54 4.04
N TYR A 94 -3.77 32.36 4.35
CA TYR A 94 -2.86 32.96 3.35
C TYR A 94 -1.57 32.14 3.15
N ALA A 95 -1.50 30.92 3.68
CA ALA A 95 -0.30 30.08 3.64
C ALA A 95 0.97 30.78 4.19
N ASP A 96 0.81 31.54 5.27
CA ASP A 96 1.87 32.26 5.98
C ASP A 96 1.72 32.17 7.51
N SER A 97 2.57 32.92 8.23
CA SER A 97 2.58 33.01 9.69
C SER A 97 1.32 33.62 10.31
N HIS A 98 0.44 34.23 9.52
CA HIS A 98 -0.83 34.81 9.98
C HIS A 98 -2.01 33.83 9.93
N LYS A 99 -1.75 32.56 9.61
CA LYS A 99 -2.73 31.46 9.69
C LYS A 99 -3.47 31.50 11.03
N ASN A 100 -4.79 31.41 10.98
CA ASN A 100 -5.60 31.34 12.20
C ASN A 100 -6.89 30.55 11.96
N LYS A 101 -7.42 29.94 13.02
CA LYS A 101 -8.59 29.06 12.93
C LYS A 101 -9.93 29.81 12.86
N LYS A 102 -9.94 31.14 13.05
CA LYS A 102 -11.19 31.92 13.22
C LYS A 102 -12.10 31.84 11.98
N TRP A 103 -11.53 31.75 10.78
CA TRP A 103 -12.27 31.77 9.52
C TRP A 103 -12.62 30.38 8.96
N GLN A 104 -12.18 29.30 9.61
CA GLN A 104 -12.42 27.93 9.13
C GLN A 104 -13.92 27.59 9.09
N GLY A 105 -14.68 28.01 10.11
CA GLY A 105 -16.14 27.80 10.15
C GLY A 105 -16.86 28.51 9.00
N PHE A 106 -16.51 29.77 8.74
CA PHE A 106 -17.06 30.53 7.61
C PHE A 106 -16.71 29.88 6.27
N ALA A 107 -15.46 29.47 6.08
CA ALA A 107 -15.02 28.81 4.85
C ALA A 107 -15.74 27.47 4.62
N ALA A 108 -15.90 26.65 5.66
CA ALA A 108 -16.64 25.40 5.57
C ALA A 108 -18.11 25.62 5.15
N VAL A 109 -18.79 26.59 5.78
CA VAL A 109 -20.19 26.93 5.45
C VAL A 109 -20.31 27.50 4.04
N ALA A 110 -19.35 28.34 3.61
CA ALA A 110 -19.32 28.89 2.26
C ALA A 110 -19.14 27.80 1.20
N ALA A 111 -18.21 26.86 1.41
CA ALA A 111 -18.02 25.71 0.52
C ALA A 111 -19.28 24.84 0.45
N ALA A 112 -19.87 24.48 1.60
CA ALA A 112 -21.09 23.68 1.64
C ALA A 112 -22.29 24.38 0.95
N SER A 113 -22.41 25.70 1.13
CA SER A 113 -23.45 26.51 0.48
C SER A 113 -23.26 26.56 -1.03
N ALA A 114 -22.02 26.72 -1.51
CA ALA A 114 -21.69 26.66 -2.93
C ALA A 114 -21.98 25.28 -3.53
N THR A 115 -21.57 24.19 -2.86
CA THR A 115 -21.88 22.82 -3.29
C THR A 115 -23.38 22.60 -3.41
N LYS A 116 -24.18 23.04 -2.42
CA LYS A 116 -25.64 22.94 -2.48
C LYS A 116 -26.22 23.70 -3.69
N ALA A 117 -25.72 24.90 -3.98
CA ALA A 117 -26.17 25.66 -5.14
C ALA A 117 -25.80 24.97 -6.47
N VAL A 118 -24.60 24.41 -6.58
CA VAL A 118 -24.15 23.63 -7.75
C VAL A 118 -25.02 22.40 -7.95
N LEU A 119 -25.29 21.63 -6.90
CA LEU A 119 -26.14 20.44 -6.97
C LEU A 119 -27.58 20.76 -7.38
N ASN A 120 -28.11 21.92 -6.98
CA ASN A 120 -29.44 22.36 -7.39
C ASN A 120 -29.52 22.79 -8.88
N MET A 121 -28.39 23.19 -9.48
CA MET A 121 -28.33 23.55 -10.90
C MET A 121 -28.03 22.34 -11.80
N TYR A 122 -27.69 21.18 -11.21
CA TYR A 122 -27.43 19.96 -11.94
C TYR A 122 -28.76 19.23 -12.23
N PRO A 123 -29.21 19.11 -13.48
CA PRO A 123 -30.51 18.50 -13.78
C PRO A 123 -30.47 17.00 -13.47
N TYR A 124 -31.29 16.57 -12.53
CA TYR A 124 -31.61 15.15 -12.33
C TYR A 124 -32.55 14.70 -13.46
N SER A 125 -32.15 13.68 -14.22
CA SER A 125 -33.08 12.97 -15.12
C SER A 125 -34.11 12.23 -14.27
N THR A 126 -35.28 12.85 -14.06
CA THR A 126 -36.43 12.23 -13.40
C THR A 126 -37.21 11.40 -14.42
N ALA A 127 -36.86 10.13 -14.58
CA ALA A 127 -37.83 9.15 -15.08
C ALA A 127 -38.75 8.76 -13.89
N PRO A 128 -40.09 8.70 -14.06
CA PRO A 128 -40.99 8.44 -12.95
C PRO A 128 -40.93 6.99 -12.48
N ILE A 129 -40.91 6.81 -11.16
CA ILE A 129 -41.03 5.53 -10.47
C ILE A 129 -42.42 4.96 -10.75
N ALA A 130 -42.48 3.89 -11.54
CA ALA A 130 -43.66 3.03 -11.58
C ALA A 130 -43.66 2.18 -10.30
N THR A 131 -44.64 2.40 -9.43
CA THR A 131 -44.98 1.49 -8.35
C THR A 131 -45.53 0.20 -8.95
N THR A 132 -44.69 -0.83 -9.05
CA THR A 132 -45.13 -2.21 -9.32
C THR A 132 -45.03 -3.04 -8.05
N HIS A 133 -46.17 -3.64 -7.71
CA HIS A 133 -46.35 -4.63 -6.66
C HIS A 133 -45.26 -5.71 -6.71
N VAL A 134 -44.56 -5.90 -5.59
CA VAL A 134 -43.63 -7.03 -5.42
C VAL A 134 -44.46 -8.28 -5.12
N SER A 135 -44.76 -9.04 -6.17
CA SER A 135 -45.00 -10.47 -6.06
C SER A 135 -43.69 -11.15 -5.64
N HIS A 136 -43.72 -11.92 -4.57
CA HIS A 136 -42.64 -12.82 -4.17
C HIS A 136 -42.39 -13.86 -5.27
N ALA A 137 -41.50 -13.53 -6.21
CA ALA A 137 -40.85 -14.50 -7.09
C ALA A 137 -39.38 -14.57 -6.66
N THR A 138 -38.94 -15.78 -6.32
CA THR A 138 -37.54 -16.12 -6.09
C THR A 138 -36.79 -16.07 -7.43
N GLU A 139 -36.43 -14.88 -7.88
CA GLU A 139 -35.42 -14.74 -8.94
C GLU A 139 -34.04 -15.01 -8.33
N THR A 140 -33.44 -16.13 -8.72
CA THR A 140 -31.99 -16.30 -8.57
C THR A 140 -31.34 -15.27 -9.49
N ALA A 141 -30.90 -14.15 -8.91
CA ALA A 141 -30.20 -13.09 -9.61
C ALA A 141 -29.00 -13.68 -10.38
N SER A 142 -28.79 -13.20 -11.61
CA SER A 142 -27.65 -13.59 -12.44
C SER A 142 -26.33 -13.43 -11.67
N PRO A 143 -25.34 -14.30 -11.92
CA PRO A 143 -24.05 -14.23 -11.25
C PRO A 143 -23.33 -12.92 -11.57
N ILE A 144 -22.74 -12.33 -10.53
CA ILE A 144 -22.08 -11.02 -10.60
C ILE A 144 -20.57 -11.23 -10.69
N PHE A 145 -19.91 -10.54 -11.60
CA PHE A 145 -18.45 -10.57 -11.74
C PHE A 145 -17.89 -9.17 -11.52
N LEU A 146 -17.57 -8.86 -10.27
CA LEU A 146 -17.04 -7.57 -9.83
C LEU A 146 -15.54 -7.68 -9.57
N VAL A 147 -14.77 -7.75 -10.66
CA VAL A 147 -13.30 -7.78 -10.66
C VAL A 147 -12.81 -6.55 -11.43
N PRO A 148 -11.94 -5.69 -10.86
CA PRO A 148 -11.56 -4.42 -11.47
C PRO A 148 -10.55 -4.56 -12.62
N TYR A 149 -10.16 -5.79 -12.97
CA TYR A 149 -9.14 -6.08 -13.97
C TYR A 149 -9.69 -6.99 -15.05
N THR A 150 -9.27 -6.75 -16.28
CA THR A 150 -9.48 -7.69 -17.40
C THR A 150 -8.59 -8.92 -17.24
N GLU A 151 -8.91 -9.99 -17.95
CA GLU A 151 -8.05 -11.17 -18.03
C GLU A 151 -6.69 -10.75 -18.57
N ASN A 152 -5.62 -11.30 -18.01
CA ASN A 152 -4.28 -11.05 -18.51
C ASN A 152 -3.93 -12.11 -19.57
N PRO A 153 -3.91 -11.76 -20.86
CA PRO A 153 -3.60 -12.71 -21.94
C PRO A 153 -2.14 -13.19 -21.88
N ASP A 154 -1.26 -12.43 -21.23
CA ASP A 154 0.17 -12.71 -21.12
C ASP A 154 0.51 -13.54 -19.87
N PHE A 155 -0.51 -14.02 -19.15
CA PHE A 155 -0.30 -14.87 -17.98
C PHE A 155 0.26 -16.24 -18.38
N VAL A 156 1.40 -16.61 -17.82
CA VAL A 156 2.09 -17.86 -18.14
C VAL A 156 2.52 -18.64 -16.91
N GLY A 157 2.63 -19.96 -17.06
CA GLY A 157 3.10 -20.85 -16.01
C GLY A 157 2.19 -20.91 -14.79
N ARG A 158 2.76 -21.11 -13.60
CA ARG A 158 2.05 -21.15 -12.31
C ARG A 158 0.96 -22.22 -12.17
N SER A 159 0.90 -23.18 -13.10
CA SER A 159 -0.13 -24.23 -13.13
C SER A 159 -0.15 -25.04 -11.83
N GLU A 160 1.00 -25.43 -11.29
CA GLU A 160 1.08 -26.18 -10.02
C GLU A 160 0.49 -25.39 -8.84
N ILE A 161 0.69 -24.06 -8.82
CA ILE A 161 0.13 -23.20 -7.78
C ILE A 161 -1.38 -23.10 -7.94
N LEU A 162 -1.87 -22.90 -9.17
CA LEU A 162 -3.30 -22.85 -9.45
C LEU A 162 -4.00 -24.16 -9.08
N GLU A 163 -3.43 -25.31 -9.46
CA GLU A 163 -3.95 -26.63 -9.07
C GLU A 163 -3.97 -26.80 -7.55
N ARG A 164 -2.92 -26.36 -6.85
CA ARG A 164 -2.91 -26.39 -5.40
C ARG A 164 -4.00 -25.51 -4.78
N VAL A 165 -4.32 -24.37 -5.36
CA VAL A 165 -5.44 -23.52 -4.91
C VAL A 165 -6.77 -24.24 -5.15
N LYS A 166 -6.95 -24.88 -6.32
CA LYS A 166 -8.15 -25.69 -6.64
C LYS A 166 -8.33 -26.83 -5.65
N ASP A 167 -7.28 -27.59 -5.36
CA ASP A 167 -7.30 -28.69 -4.39
C ASP A 167 -7.70 -28.21 -2.99
N LEU A 168 -7.12 -27.10 -2.53
CA LEU A 168 -7.40 -26.56 -1.20
C LEU A 168 -8.83 -26.06 -1.05
N PHE A 169 -9.43 -25.50 -2.11
CA PHE A 169 -10.85 -25.15 -2.10
C PHE A 169 -11.78 -26.35 -2.37
N GLY A 170 -11.25 -27.49 -2.82
CA GLY A 170 -12.03 -28.64 -3.27
C GLY A 170 -12.75 -28.38 -4.59
N HIS A 171 -12.16 -27.56 -5.46
CA HIS A 171 -12.65 -27.28 -6.82
C HIS A 171 -11.94 -28.12 -7.89
N SER A 172 -10.96 -28.94 -7.50
CA SER A 172 -10.22 -29.84 -8.39
C SER A 172 -10.98 -31.15 -8.59
N ASP A 173 -10.96 -31.69 -9.82
CA ASP A 173 -11.56 -32.99 -10.15
C ASP A 173 -10.92 -34.15 -9.36
N THR A 174 -9.66 -33.98 -8.96
CA THR A 174 -8.91 -34.98 -8.20
C THR A 174 -9.11 -34.87 -6.68
N TYR A 175 -9.85 -33.87 -6.21
CA TYR A 175 -10.06 -33.60 -4.78
C TYR A 175 -10.53 -34.86 -4.01
N HIS A 176 -11.47 -35.61 -4.57
CA HIS A 176 -12.01 -36.83 -3.97
C HIS A 176 -10.96 -37.93 -3.74
N LEU A 177 -9.83 -37.90 -4.46
CA LEU A 177 -8.75 -38.87 -4.36
C LEU A 177 -7.73 -38.50 -3.26
N THR A 178 -7.63 -37.23 -2.88
CA THR A 178 -6.58 -36.74 -1.96
C THR A 178 -6.97 -36.84 -0.47
N GLY A 179 -8.25 -37.07 -0.15
CA GLY A 179 -8.75 -37.14 1.23
C GLY A 179 -8.58 -35.85 2.05
N SER A 180 -8.18 -34.75 1.41
CA SER A 180 -7.91 -33.47 2.08
C SER A 180 -9.21 -32.74 2.39
N LYS A 181 -9.29 -32.05 3.54
CA LYS A 181 -10.46 -31.21 3.86
C LYS A 181 -10.37 -29.89 3.11
N SER A 182 -11.41 -29.55 2.36
CA SER A 182 -11.56 -28.23 1.73
C SER A 182 -11.48 -27.10 2.76
N ARG A 183 -10.97 -25.96 2.32
CA ARG A 183 -10.80 -24.74 3.10
C ARG A 183 -11.72 -23.67 2.54
N SER A 184 -12.39 -22.92 3.41
CA SER A 184 -13.12 -21.71 2.98
C SER A 184 -12.20 -20.51 2.73
N ARG A 185 -10.96 -20.55 3.24
CA ARG A 185 -9.97 -19.47 3.09
C ARG A 185 -8.60 -20.03 2.69
N VAL A 186 -8.05 -19.51 1.60
CA VAL A 186 -6.70 -19.83 1.12
C VAL A 186 -5.93 -18.52 0.96
N ALA A 187 -4.71 -18.46 1.46
CA ALA A 187 -3.86 -17.28 1.35
C ALA A 187 -2.60 -17.60 0.53
N LEU A 188 -2.25 -16.69 -0.37
CA LEU A 188 -1.01 -16.66 -1.14
C LEU A 188 -0.09 -15.61 -0.52
N HIS A 189 1.15 -15.98 -0.20
CA HIS A 189 2.13 -15.03 0.33
C HIS A 189 3.47 -15.09 -0.39
N GLY A 190 4.26 -14.02 -0.34
CA GLY A 190 5.56 -13.94 -0.98
C GLY A 190 6.00 -12.51 -1.27
N LEU A 191 7.23 -12.35 -1.77
CA LEU A 191 7.85 -11.05 -2.03
C LEU A 191 7.01 -10.16 -2.96
N GLY A 192 7.10 -8.84 -2.83
CA GLY A 192 6.49 -7.91 -3.80
C GLY A 192 7.03 -8.17 -5.21
N GLY A 193 6.14 -8.26 -6.21
CA GLY A 193 6.52 -8.50 -7.62
C GLY A 193 6.57 -9.96 -8.07
N VAL A 194 6.31 -10.95 -7.20
CA VAL A 194 6.30 -12.40 -7.57
C VAL A 194 5.03 -12.87 -8.30
N GLY A 195 4.03 -12.01 -8.50
CA GLY A 195 2.83 -12.34 -9.29
C GLY A 195 1.62 -12.87 -8.50
N LYS A 196 1.53 -12.67 -7.17
CA LYS A 196 0.39 -13.13 -6.34
C LYS A 196 -0.97 -12.65 -6.85
N THR A 197 -1.09 -11.35 -7.14
CA THR A 197 -2.30 -10.72 -7.67
C THR A 197 -2.67 -11.29 -9.03
N GLN A 198 -1.69 -11.55 -9.90
CA GLN A 198 -1.91 -12.17 -11.21
C GLN A 198 -2.39 -13.62 -11.10
N ILE A 199 -1.86 -14.39 -10.14
CA ILE A 199 -2.34 -15.75 -9.85
C ILE A 199 -3.79 -15.72 -9.34
N ALA A 200 -4.13 -14.77 -8.46
CA ALA A 200 -5.50 -14.61 -7.99
C ALA A 200 -6.46 -14.20 -9.11
N LEU A 201 -6.02 -13.33 -10.02
CA LEU A 201 -6.78 -12.91 -11.20
C LEU A 201 -7.01 -14.08 -12.16
N ALA A 202 -5.97 -14.83 -12.50
CA ALA A 202 -6.09 -16.05 -13.33
C ALA A 202 -7.06 -17.06 -12.69
N TYR A 203 -7.02 -17.21 -11.37
CA TYR A 203 -7.98 -18.05 -10.66
C TYR A 203 -9.43 -17.55 -10.76
N CYS A 204 -9.66 -16.24 -10.72
CA CYS A 204 -11.00 -15.64 -10.88
C CYS A 204 -11.61 -15.94 -12.25
N TYR A 205 -10.82 -15.79 -13.31
CA TYR A 205 -11.26 -16.05 -14.67
C TYR A 205 -11.56 -17.54 -14.89
N TRP A 206 -10.65 -18.42 -14.44
CA TRP A 206 -10.91 -19.86 -14.41
C TRP A 206 -12.18 -20.21 -13.62
N PHE A 207 -12.35 -19.63 -12.43
CA PHE A 207 -13.51 -19.91 -11.57
C PHE A 207 -14.83 -19.49 -12.23
N LYS A 208 -14.85 -18.33 -12.90
CA LYS A 208 -16.02 -17.85 -13.66
C LYS A 208 -16.37 -18.77 -14.83
N GLU A 209 -15.37 -19.28 -15.54
CA GLU A 209 -15.57 -20.18 -16.67
C GLU A 209 -16.18 -21.53 -16.24
N ILE A 210 -15.66 -22.09 -15.14
CA ILE A 210 -16.09 -23.40 -14.62
C ILE A 210 -17.41 -23.32 -13.86
N PHE A 211 -17.60 -22.30 -13.02
CA PHE A 211 -18.80 -22.12 -12.21
C PHE A 211 -19.62 -20.95 -12.74
N GLN A 212 -20.28 -21.17 -13.87
CA GLN A 212 -21.03 -20.13 -14.60
C GLN A 212 -22.18 -19.52 -13.81
N ASP A 213 -22.66 -20.17 -12.75
CA ASP A 213 -23.69 -19.71 -11.82
C ASP A 213 -23.14 -19.01 -10.57
N ALA A 214 -21.81 -18.92 -10.42
CA ALA A 214 -21.15 -18.36 -9.26
C ALA A 214 -20.77 -16.90 -9.44
N SER A 215 -20.88 -16.12 -8.37
CA SER A 215 -20.43 -14.72 -8.36
C SER A 215 -18.96 -14.61 -7.95
N VAL A 216 -18.24 -13.62 -8.48
CA VAL A 216 -16.85 -13.32 -8.13
C VAL A 216 -16.75 -11.86 -7.72
N PHE A 217 -16.16 -11.62 -6.56
CA PHE A 217 -15.97 -10.29 -5.99
C PHE A 217 -14.49 -10.07 -5.67
N TRP A 218 -14.03 -8.83 -5.85
CA TRP A 218 -12.66 -8.44 -5.56
C TRP A 218 -12.63 -7.24 -4.62
N ILE A 219 -11.82 -7.33 -3.56
CA ILE A 219 -11.63 -6.23 -2.60
C ILE A 219 -10.14 -5.90 -2.48
N HIS A 220 -9.82 -4.61 -2.56
CA HIS A 220 -8.50 -4.09 -2.22
C HIS A 220 -8.47 -3.78 -0.72
N ALA A 221 -7.59 -4.46 0.01
CA ALA A 221 -7.55 -4.38 1.47
C ALA A 221 -6.21 -3.86 1.99
N SER A 222 -5.61 -2.91 1.26
CA SER A 222 -4.40 -2.19 1.69
C SER A 222 -4.65 -1.23 2.85
N ASN A 223 -5.90 -0.80 3.06
CA ASN A 223 -6.37 0.00 4.20
C ASN A 223 -7.88 -0.23 4.45
N VAL A 224 -8.41 0.38 5.53
CA VAL A 224 -9.81 0.23 5.95
C VAL A 224 -10.77 0.90 4.96
N GLU A 225 -10.41 2.06 4.44
CA GLU A 225 -11.23 2.88 3.56
C GLU A 225 -11.52 2.16 2.24
N ARG A 226 -10.49 1.57 1.62
CA ARG A 226 -10.64 0.79 0.38
C ARG A 226 -11.43 -0.48 0.58
N PHE A 227 -11.25 -1.16 1.73
CA PHE A 227 -12.07 -2.32 2.07
C PHE A 227 -13.56 -1.94 2.17
N GLN A 228 -13.88 -0.86 2.89
CA GLN A 228 -15.26 -0.38 3.07
C GLN A 228 -15.87 0.12 1.75
N LYS A 229 -15.08 0.79 0.91
CA LYS A 229 -15.50 1.20 -0.43
C LYS A 229 -15.85 0.00 -1.30
N ALA A 230 -15.00 -1.03 -1.34
CA ALA A 230 -15.26 -2.23 -2.11
C ALA A 230 -16.53 -2.97 -1.63
N PHE A 231 -16.77 -3.02 -0.31
CA PHE A 231 -18.03 -3.55 0.24
C PHE A 231 -19.23 -2.69 -0.16
N SER A 232 -19.09 -1.37 -0.22
CA SER A 232 -20.14 -0.48 -0.71
C SER A 232 -20.46 -0.71 -2.18
N ASP A 233 -19.44 -0.94 -3.01
CA ASP A 233 -19.61 -1.27 -4.42
C ASP A 233 -20.32 -2.62 -4.60
N ILE A 234 -19.95 -3.64 -3.82
CA ILE A 234 -20.67 -4.92 -3.79
C ILE A 234 -22.14 -4.71 -3.37
N ALA A 235 -22.39 -3.88 -2.35
CA ALA A 235 -23.75 -3.65 -1.87
C ALA A 235 -24.63 -2.96 -2.92
N GLN A 236 -24.07 -1.99 -3.63
CA GLN A 236 -24.73 -1.28 -4.72
C GLN A 236 -25.01 -2.22 -5.90
N GLU A 237 -24.00 -2.97 -6.34
CA GLU A 237 -24.08 -3.75 -7.58
C GLU A 237 -24.86 -5.04 -7.44
N CYS A 238 -24.90 -5.59 -6.22
CA CYS A 238 -25.83 -6.67 -5.87
C CYS A 238 -27.24 -6.18 -5.49
N GLU A 239 -27.49 -4.86 -5.56
CA GLU A 239 -28.71 -4.19 -5.11
C GLU A 239 -29.22 -4.69 -3.75
N ILE A 240 -28.31 -4.81 -2.77
CA ILE A 240 -28.61 -5.47 -1.50
C ILE A 240 -29.68 -4.68 -0.73
N PRO A 241 -30.86 -5.25 -0.41
CA PRO A 241 -31.91 -4.52 0.29
C PRO A 241 -31.40 -3.81 1.54
N GLY A 242 -31.57 -2.48 1.59
CA GLY A 242 -31.07 -1.64 2.69
C GLY A 242 -29.74 -0.91 2.41
N TYR A 243 -29.05 -1.16 1.29
CA TYR A 243 -27.75 -0.51 1.01
C TYR A 243 -27.81 1.02 0.86
N LYS A 244 -28.99 1.58 0.58
CA LYS A 244 -29.22 3.04 0.47
C LYS A 244 -29.57 3.69 1.82
N ASP A 245 -29.80 2.90 2.86
CA ASP A 245 -30.13 3.42 4.18
C ASP A 245 -28.87 3.94 4.87
N LYS A 246 -28.91 5.19 5.32
CA LYS A 246 -27.74 5.91 5.85
C LYS A 246 -27.30 5.41 7.22
N GLU A 247 -28.20 4.76 7.95
CA GLU A 247 -27.95 4.25 9.30
C GLU A 247 -27.44 2.80 9.31
N VAL A 248 -27.41 2.14 8.15
CA VAL A 248 -26.99 0.74 8.04
C VAL A 248 -25.47 0.63 7.91
N ASP A 249 -24.87 -0.23 8.73
CA ASP A 249 -23.49 -0.68 8.52
C ASP A 249 -23.42 -1.58 7.28
N ILE A 250 -22.99 -0.99 6.16
CA ILE A 250 -22.84 -1.66 4.86
C ILE A 250 -21.95 -2.89 4.96
N SER A 251 -20.89 -2.86 5.79
CA SER A 251 -19.99 -4.00 5.93
C SER A 251 -20.69 -5.22 6.56
N SER A 252 -21.50 -4.97 7.59
CA SER A 252 -22.37 -6.00 8.19
C SER A 252 -23.43 -6.51 7.20
N LEU A 253 -24.04 -5.60 6.42
CA LEU A 253 -25.07 -5.93 5.45
C LEU A 253 -24.56 -6.88 4.36
N VAL A 254 -23.42 -6.56 3.75
CA VAL A 254 -22.79 -7.37 2.69
C VAL A 254 -22.37 -8.73 3.25
N LYS A 255 -21.77 -8.79 4.45
CA LYS A 255 -21.42 -10.06 5.09
C LYS A 255 -22.66 -10.94 5.25
N GLY A 256 -23.73 -10.42 5.85
CA GLY A 256 -24.97 -11.15 6.05
C GLY A 256 -25.61 -11.61 4.74
N TRP A 257 -25.49 -10.80 3.69
CA TRP A 257 -25.96 -11.16 2.35
C TRP A 257 -25.15 -12.33 1.75
N LEU A 258 -23.80 -12.27 1.78
CA LEU A 258 -22.93 -13.33 1.26
C LEU A 258 -23.08 -14.65 2.03
N GLU A 259 -23.32 -14.58 3.34
CA GLU A 259 -23.53 -15.76 4.20
C GLU A 259 -24.92 -16.40 4.01
N ASN A 260 -25.86 -15.73 3.34
CA ASN A 260 -27.18 -16.28 3.08
C ASN A 260 -27.12 -17.46 2.11
N LYS A 261 -27.60 -18.63 2.54
CA LYS A 261 -27.62 -19.87 1.77
C LYS A 261 -28.32 -19.79 0.41
N ARG A 262 -29.16 -18.78 0.19
CA ARG A 262 -29.87 -18.55 -1.09
C ARG A 262 -28.99 -17.90 -2.17
N ARG A 263 -27.77 -17.44 -1.85
CA ARG A 263 -26.90 -16.71 -2.79
C ARG A 263 -26.04 -17.58 -3.70
N GLY A 264 -26.16 -18.90 -3.60
CA GLY A 264 -25.37 -19.80 -4.44
C GLY A 264 -23.87 -19.68 -4.15
N ARG A 265 -23.04 -20.20 -5.06
CA ARG A 265 -21.60 -20.23 -4.89
C ARG A 265 -21.00 -18.85 -5.16
N TRP A 266 -19.98 -18.46 -4.41
CA TRP A 266 -19.21 -17.26 -4.73
C TRP A 266 -17.72 -17.37 -4.35
N LEU A 267 -16.91 -16.55 -5.02
CA LEU A 267 -15.49 -16.33 -4.73
C LEU A 267 -15.28 -14.86 -4.32
N LEU A 268 -14.56 -14.63 -3.22
CA LEU A 268 -14.13 -13.31 -2.78
C LEU A 268 -12.60 -13.26 -2.77
N VAL A 269 -11.99 -12.36 -3.53
CA VAL A 269 -10.55 -12.09 -3.47
C VAL A 269 -10.30 -10.91 -2.55
N ILE A 270 -9.44 -11.09 -1.56
CA ILE A 270 -8.89 -10.04 -0.69
C ILE A 270 -7.44 -9.79 -1.11
N ASP A 271 -7.23 -8.75 -1.91
CA ASP A 271 -5.93 -8.41 -2.47
C ASP A 271 -5.16 -7.38 -1.61
N ASN A 272 -3.84 -7.54 -1.53
CA ASN A 272 -2.93 -6.67 -0.76
C ASN A 272 -3.22 -6.60 0.76
N ALA A 273 -3.62 -7.71 1.37
CA ALA A 273 -3.89 -7.82 2.80
C ALA A 273 -2.60 -7.90 3.65
N ASP A 274 -1.78 -6.86 3.60
CA ASP A 274 -0.43 -6.84 4.18
C ASP A 274 -0.41 -6.43 5.66
N ASP A 275 -1.29 -5.50 6.03
CA ASP A 275 -1.34 -4.90 7.35
C ASP A 275 -2.23 -5.70 8.30
N THR A 276 -1.64 -6.33 9.30
CA THR A 276 -2.41 -7.09 10.30
C THR A 276 -3.26 -6.21 11.19
N GLU A 277 -2.95 -4.93 11.39
CA GLU A 277 -3.72 -4.04 12.27
C GLU A 277 -5.05 -3.63 11.64
N VAL A 278 -5.13 -3.58 10.30
CA VAL A 278 -6.38 -3.35 9.56
C VAL A 278 -7.41 -4.44 9.88
N PHE A 279 -6.96 -5.70 9.98
CA PHE A 279 -7.84 -6.83 10.22
C PHE A 279 -7.93 -7.26 11.68
N PHE A 280 -6.84 -7.14 12.44
CA PHE A 280 -6.68 -7.68 13.80
C PHE A 280 -5.92 -6.68 14.69
N PRO A 281 -6.52 -5.51 15.01
CA PRO A 281 -5.87 -4.48 15.80
C PRO A 281 -5.55 -4.99 17.21
N ALA A 282 -4.35 -4.69 17.71
CA ALA A 282 -3.87 -5.19 19.00
C ALA A 282 -4.67 -4.62 20.20
N ASN A 283 -5.15 -3.37 20.10
CA ASN A 283 -5.90 -2.68 21.15
C ASN A 283 -7.23 -2.13 20.59
N PRO A 284 -8.32 -2.91 20.59
CA PRO A 284 -9.61 -2.46 20.06
C PRO A 284 -10.27 -1.29 20.82
N THR A 285 -9.72 -0.88 21.97
CA THR A 285 -10.35 0.05 22.92
C THR A 285 -9.55 1.33 23.23
N ALA A 286 -8.35 1.52 22.67
CA ALA A 286 -7.49 2.65 23.03
C ALA A 286 -7.71 3.88 22.13
N GLU A 287 -8.84 4.55 22.33
CA GLU A 287 -9.04 6.02 22.32
C GLU A 287 -10.55 6.29 22.21
N ALA A 288 -11.13 6.87 23.26
CA ALA A 288 -12.50 7.34 23.29
C ALA A 288 -12.69 8.50 22.28
N GLY A 289 -12.83 8.16 21.00
CA GLY A 289 -13.01 9.13 19.90
C GLY A 289 -12.84 8.55 18.50
N ARG A 290 -12.02 7.52 18.31
CA ARG A 290 -11.87 6.79 17.04
C ARG A 290 -11.99 5.28 17.29
N ARG A 291 -13.15 4.69 17.00
CA ARG A 291 -13.24 3.23 16.85
C ARG A 291 -12.30 2.84 15.72
N THR A 292 -11.16 2.21 16.00
CA THR A 292 -10.41 1.47 14.98
C THR A 292 -11.26 0.27 14.59
N THR A 293 -12.10 0.43 13.57
CA THR A 293 -12.99 -0.63 13.07
C THR A 293 -12.16 -1.68 12.35
N SER A 294 -11.86 -2.78 13.06
CA SER A 294 -11.31 -4.00 12.46
C SER A 294 -12.19 -4.47 11.32
N VAL A 295 -11.65 -4.56 10.11
CA VAL A 295 -12.42 -5.09 8.96
C VAL A 295 -12.42 -6.62 8.90
N GLY A 296 -11.57 -7.28 9.69
CA GLY A 296 -11.44 -8.74 9.71
C GLY A 296 -12.72 -9.48 10.11
N HIS A 297 -13.56 -8.87 10.94
CA HIS A 297 -14.84 -9.44 11.37
C HIS A 297 -15.91 -9.44 10.26
N TYR A 298 -15.70 -8.65 9.19
CA TYR A 298 -16.62 -8.57 8.06
C TYR A 298 -16.33 -9.62 6.96
N ILE A 299 -15.23 -10.38 7.08
CA ILE A 299 -14.90 -11.43 6.11
C ILE A 299 -15.93 -12.57 6.27
N PRO A 300 -16.71 -12.92 5.23
CA PRO A 300 -17.78 -13.89 5.35
C PRO A 300 -17.30 -15.30 5.72
N GLU A 301 -18.21 -16.06 6.34
CA GLU A 301 -17.99 -17.42 6.81
C GLU A 301 -19.17 -18.34 6.46
N CYS A 302 -19.11 -19.00 5.31
CA CYS A 302 -20.14 -19.95 4.90
C CYS A 302 -19.57 -21.11 4.07
N SER A 303 -20.34 -22.19 3.91
CA SER A 303 -19.90 -23.40 3.20
C SER A 303 -19.94 -23.27 1.67
N HIS A 304 -20.68 -22.30 1.14
CA HIS A 304 -20.83 -22.04 -0.30
C HIS A 304 -19.91 -20.91 -0.81
N GLY A 305 -19.11 -20.32 0.07
CA GLY A 305 -18.21 -19.21 -0.25
C GLY A 305 -16.74 -19.58 -0.11
N SER A 306 -15.93 -19.12 -1.06
CA SER A 306 -14.48 -19.28 -1.06
C SER A 306 -13.79 -17.92 -0.99
N VAL A 307 -12.81 -17.76 -0.10
CA VAL A 307 -12.04 -16.52 0.07
C VAL A 307 -10.58 -16.77 -0.29
N LEU A 308 -10.10 -16.10 -1.33
CA LEU A 308 -8.68 -16.12 -1.73
C LEU A 308 -8.01 -14.83 -1.27
N ILE A 309 -6.93 -14.94 -0.51
CA ILE A 309 -6.19 -13.78 0.02
C ILE A 309 -4.83 -13.69 -0.67
N THR A 310 -4.43 -12.48 -1.08
CA THR A 310 -3.03 -12.19 -1.46
C THR A 310 -2.40 -11.27 -0.41
N THR A 311 -1.16 -11.56 -0.03
CA THR A 311 -0.43 -10.76 0.95
C THR A 311 1.07 -10.87 0.76
N ARG A 312 1.83 -9.84 1.08
CA ARG A 312 3.29 -9.86 1.24
C ARG A 312 3.68 -10.38 2.61
N ASN A 313 2.77 -10.36 3.58
CA ASN A 313 3.02 -10.69 4.97
C ASN A 313 2.49 -12.09 5.32
N LYS A 314 3.40 -13.05 5.51
CA LYS A 314 3.06 -14.43 5.93
C LYS A 314 2.19 -14.46 7.18
N GLN A 315 2.43 -13.60 8.16
CA GLN A 315 1.67 -13.58 9.42
C GLN A 315 0.21 -13.17 9.17
N ALA A 316 -0.02 -12.16 8.33
CA ALA A 316 -1.36 -11.78 7.88
C ALA A 316 -2.05 -12.95 7.17
N GLY A 317 -1.33 -13.63 6.26
CA GLY A 317 -1.84 -14.81 5.56
C GLY A 317 -2.26 -15.94 6.51
N VAL A 318 -1.48 -16.23 7.54
CA VAL A 318 -1.82 -17.23 8.58
C VAL A 318 -3.06 -16.80 9.37
N LYS A 319 -3.13 -15.55 9.84
CA LYS A 319 -4.29 -15.05 10.61
C LYS A 319 -5.57 -15.07 9.77
N LEU A 320 -5.52 -14.57 8.53
CA LEU A 320 -6.67 -14.50 7.62
C LEU A 320 -7.16 -15.89 7.17
N SER A 321 -6.26 -16.87 7.08
CA SER A 321 -6.59 -18.27 6.78
C SER A 321 -6.85 -19.14 8.02
N ARG A 322 -7.14 -18.52 9.18
CA ARG A 322 -7.50 -19.20 10.44
C ARG A 322 -6.43 -20.17 10.95
N GLY A 323 -5.18 -19.72 10.95
CA GLY A 323 -4.04 -20.50 11.42
C GLY A 323 -3.57 -21.58 10.44
N LYS A 324 -4.16 -21.66 9.24
CA LYS A 324 -3.67 -22.58 8.21
C LYS A 324 -2.42 -22.01 7.54
N SER A 325 -1.56 -22.91 7.05
CA SER A 325 -0.38 -22.48 6.30
C SER A 325 -0.81 -21.86 4.97
N PRO A 326 -0.40 -20.61 4.67
CA PRO A 326 -0.55 -20.02 3.35
C PRO A 326 0.37 -20.71 2.34
N ILE A 327 0.09 -20.52 1.05
CA ILE A 327 0.94 -20.97 -0.07
C ILE A 327 2.01 -19.91 -0.31
N GLU A 328 3.28 -20.29 -0.19
CA GLU A 328 4.38 -19.40 -0.53
C GLU A 328 4.60 -19.37 -2.04
N ILE A 329 4.51 -18.19 -2.64
CA ILE A 329 4.75 -17.95 -4.05
C ILE A 329 6.22 -17.62 -4.24
N GLN A 330 6.93 -18.58 -4.80
CA GLN A 330 8.34 -18.44 -5.15
C GLN A 330 8.51 -17.63 -6.46
N ARG A 331 9.76 -17.25 -6.71
CA ARG A 331 10.21 -16.68 -7.99
C ARG A 331 9.89 -17.66 -9.14
N MET A 332 9.86 -17.14 -10.36
CA MET A 332 9.60 -18.00 -11.53
C MET A 332 10.76 -18.99 -11.71
N SER A 333 10.43 -20.19 -12.16
CA SER A 333 11.43 -21.11 -12.69
C SER A 333 12.04 -20.57 -13.99
N GLU A 334 13.14 -21.17 -14.45
CA GLU A 334 13.73 -20.83 -15.75
C GLU A 334 12.77 -21.05 -16.92
N THR A 335 11.98 -22.13 -16.85
CA THR A 335 10.94 -22.45 -17.85
C THR A 335 9.86 -21.37 -17.87
N GLU A 336 9.32 -21.03 -16.70
CA GLU A 336 8.30 -19.98 -16.58
C GLU A 336 8.84 -18.62 -17.04
N THR A 337 10.09 -18.30 -16.70
CA THR A 337 10.71 -17.03 -17.12
C THR A 337 10.91 -16.96 -18.63
N THR A 338 11.40 -18.05 -19.24
CA THR A 338 11.59 -18.11 -20.69
C THR A 338 10.24 -17.93 -21.39
N GLN A 339 9.20 -18.60 -20.90
CA GLN A 339 7.85 -18.45 -21.43
C GLN A 339 7.37 -16.99 -21.31
N LEU A 340 7.55 -16.37 -20.13
CA LEU A 340 7.12 -15.00 -19.92
C LEU A 340 7.84 -14.01 -20.83
N LEU A 341 9.16 -14.15 -21.01
CA LEU A 341 9.93 -13.26 -21.87
C LEU A 341 9.51 -13.39 -23.34
N ARG A 342 9.26 -14.62 -23.83
CA ARG A 342 8.76 -14.83 -25.20
C ARG A 342 7.40 -14.18 -25.41
N THR A 343 6.49 -14.36 -24.46
CA THR A 343 5.15 -13.77 -24.50
C THR A 343 5.23 -12.24 -24.48
N LEU A 344 5.95 -11.66 -23.52
CA LEU A 344 6.01 -10.21 -23.34
C LEU A 344 6.81 -9.48 -24.43
N LEU A 345 7.79 -10.13 -25.05
CA LEU A 345 8.57 -9.56 -26.16
C LEU A 345 7.94 -9.88 -27.52
N GLU A 346 6.87 -10.67 -27.55
CA GLU A 346 6.27 -11.23 -28.77
C GLU A 346 7.31 -11.92 -29.68
N ASP A 347 8.29 -12.60 -29.06
CA ASP A 347 9.44 -13.18 -29.75
C ASP A 347 9.72 -14.62 -29.28
N GLU A 348 9.21 -15.59 -30.03
CA GLU A 348 9.45 -17.02 -29.81
C GLU A 348 10.91 -17.45 -30.04
N SER A 349 11.73 -16.61 -30.69
CA SER A 349 13.13 -16.92 -30.96
C SER A 349 14.03 -16.75 -29.73
N VAL A 350 13.57 -16.06 -28.68
CA VAL A 350 14.30 -15.90 -27.42
C VAL A 350 14.70 -17.27 -26.88
N THR A 351 16.01 -17.51 -26.81
CA THR A 351 16.54 -18.79 -26.35
C THR A 351 16.49 -18.89 -24.83
N PRO A 352 16.42 -20.11 -24.24
CA PRO A 352 16.54 -20.27 -22.79
C PRO A 352 17.83 -19.68 -22.21
N ALA A 353 18.92 -19.65 -22.99
CA ALA A 353 20.18 -19.06 -22.58
C ALA A 353 20.09 -17.53 -22.47
N GLU A 354 19.49 -16.85 -23.45
CA GLU A 354 19.27 -15.39 -23.41
C GLU A 354 18.31 -15.00 -22.29
N ALA A 355 17.21 -15.76 -22.14
CA ALA A 355 16.27 -15.60 -21.04
C ALA A 355 16.98 -15.72 -19.68
N SER A 356 17.83 -16.74 -19.51
CA SER A 356 18.58 -16.98 -18.27
C SER A 356 19.54 -15.83 -17.93
N ILE A 357 20.18 -15.20 -18.92
CA ILE A 357 21.08 -14.05 -18.71
C ILE A 357 20.32 -12.87 -18.08
N LEU A 358 19.12 -12.56 -18.59
CA LEU A 358 18.29 -11.47 -18.06
C LEU A 358 17.63 -11.86 -16.73
N SER A 359 17.06 -13.05 -16.67
CA SER A 359 16.29 -13.53 -15.52
C SER A 359 17.14 -13.69 -14.26
N SER A 360 18.35 -14.21 -14.38
CA SER A 360 19.30 -14.32 -13.28
C SER A 360 19.70 -12.96 -12.72
N ARG A 361 19.82 -11.93 -13.57
CA ARG A 361 20.10 -10.55 -13.14
C ARG A 361 18.93 -9.91 -12.40
N LEU A 362 17.71 -10.26 -12.81
CA LEU A 362 16.44 -9.74 -12.27
C LEU A 362 15.79 -10.69 -11.24
N GLU A 363 16.54 -11.67 -10.76
CA GLU A 363 16.15 -12.63 -9.73
C GLU A 363 14.85 -13.39 -10.07
N HIS A 364 14.59 -13.65 -11.36
CA HIS A 364 13.40 -14.34 -11.88
C HIS A 364 12.07 -13.76 -11.34
N LEU A 365 12.04 -12.44 -11.10
CA LEU A 365 10.84 -11.75 -10.65
C LEU A 365 9.98 -11.36 -11.86
N PRO A 366 8.73 -11.86 -11.97
CA PRO A 366 7.86 -11.52 -13.10
C PRO A 366 7.69 -10.03 -13.32
N LEU A 367 7.55 -9.24 -12.24
CA LEU A 367 7.39 -7.80 -12.36
C LEU A 367 8.66 -7.11 -12.91
N ALA A 368 9.84 -7.56 -12.49
CA ALA A 368 11.10 -7.01 -12.99
C ALA A 368 11.32 -7.37 -14.46
N LEU A 369 10.94 -8.60 -14.85
CA LEU A 369 10.98 -9.06 -16.24
C LEU A 369 10.01 -8.28 -17.11
N ALA A 370 8.78 -8.03 -16.64
CA ALA A 370 7.82 -7.20 -17.36
C ALA A 370 8.32 -5.77 -17.57
N GLN A 371 8.91 -5.17 -16.54
CA GLN A 371 9.56 -3.86 -16.66
C GLN A 371 10.68 -3.86 -17.70
N ALA A 372 11.53 -4.89 -17.68
CA ALA A 372 12.62 -5.03 -18.64
C ALA A 372 12.10 -5.21 -20.06
N SER A 373 11.06 -6.04 -20.26
CA SER A 373 10.44 -6.27 -21.56
C SER A 373 9.81 -4.99 -22.14
N SER A 374 9.07 -4.22 -21.33
CA SER A 374 8.52 -2.93 -21.77
C SER A 374 9.63 -1.97 -22.21
N PHE A 375 10.70 -1.83 -21.41
CA PHE A 375 11.84 -0.99 -21.80
C PHE A 375 12.50 -1.48 -23.10
N ILE A 376 12.70 -2.79 -23.25
CA ILE A 376 13.30 -3.41 -24.42
C ILE A 376 12.49 -3.07 -25.68
N LEU A 377 11.16 -3.21 -25.60
CA LEU A 377 10.24 -2.91 -26.70
C LEU A 377 10.20 -1.41 -27.04
N GLU A 378 10.02 -0.56 -26.02
CA GLU A 378 9.95 0.90 -26.18
C GLU A 378 11.20 1.49 -26.82
N ASN A 379 12.36 0.92 -26.51
CA ASN A 379 13.65 1.39 -27.02
C ASN A 379 14.16 0.58 -28.22
N SER A 380 13.44 -0.49 -28.62
CA SER A 380 13.81 -1.38 -29.73
C SER A 380 15.25 -1.90 -29.64
N ILE A 381 15.66 -2.35 -28.45
CA ILE A 381 17.01 -2.89 -28.18
C ILE A 381 16.96 -4.41 -27.98
N SER A 382 18.11 -5.09 -28.00
CA SER A 382 18.15 -6.52 -27.67
C SER A 382 18.17 -6.77 -26.15
N ILE A 383 17.83 -7.99 -25.71
CA ILE A 383 18.04 -8.44 -24.32
C ILE A 383 19.50 -8.21 -23.89
N LYS A 384 20.45 -8.50 -24.79
CA LYS A 384 21.88 -8.32 -24.54
C LYS A 384 22.24 -6.85 -24.29
N ASP A 385 21.69 -5.94 -25.09
CA ASP A 385 21.93 -4.50 -24.93
C ASP A 385 21.31 -3.98 -23.63
N TYR A 386 20.10 -4.42 -23.30
CA TYR A 386 19.46 -4.08 -22.03
C TYR A 386 20.26 -4.57 -20.82
N VAL A 387 20.78 -5.81 -20.87
CA VAL A 387 21.68 -6.34 -19.83
C VAL A 387 22.95 -5.50 -19.73
N GLY A 388 23.47 -4.98 -20.86
CA GLY A 388 24.56 -4.00 -20.87
C GLY A 388 24.18 -2.69 -20.18
N LEU A 389 22.95 -2.22 -20.37
CA LEU A 389 22.40 -0.99 -19.78
C LEU A 389 22.15 -1.10 -18.27
N LEU A 390 21.70 -2.26 -17.76
CA LEU A 390 21.57 -2.52 -16.31
C LEU A 390 22.86 -2.20 -15.54
N GLY A 391 23.98 -2.20 -16.26
CA GLY A 391 25.24 -1.61 -15.84
C GLY A 391 26.11 -2.57 -15.05
N LYS A 392 27.35 -2.14 -14.80
CA LYS A 392 28.32 -2.87 -13.96
C LYS A 392 28.17 -2.59 -12.46
N SER A 393 27.41 -1.55 -12.08
CA SER A 393 27.25 -1.13 -10.68
C SER A 393 25.83 -1.41 -10.18
N ASP A 394 25.71 -1.73 -8.90
CA ASP A 394 24.42 -2.02 -8.28
C ASP A 394 23.49 -0.78 -8.25
N SER A 395 24.05 0.44 -8.27
CA SER A 395 23.27 1.69 -8.30
C SER A 395 22.47 1.82 -9.59
N SER A 396 23.11 1.65 -10.76
CA SER A 396 22.44 1.83 -12.06
C SER A 396 21.30 0.83 -12.25
N MET A 397 21.44 -0.38 -11.71
CA MET A 397 20.37 -1.38 -11.71
C MET A 397 19.16 -0.90 -10.90
N VAL A 398 19.38 -0.36 -9.70
CA VAL A 398 18.28 0.13 -8.86
C VAL A 398 17.64 1.39 -9.43
N ASP A 399 18.41 2.30 -10.04
CA ASP A 399 17.88 3.47 -10.77
C ASP A 399 16.88 3.03 -11.83
N ARG A 400 17.27 2.08 -12.69
CA ARG A 400 16.38 1.55 -13.74
C ARG A 400 15.14 0.86 -13.18
N LEU A 401 15.30 0.03 -12.17
CA LEU A 401 14.17 -0.65 -11.51
C LEU A 401 13.25 0.31 -10.73
N SER A 402 13.62 1.58 -10.61
CA SER A 402 12.81 2.64 -10.02
C SER A 402 12.04 3.46 -11.06
N GLU A 403 12.30 3.29 -12.35
CA GLU A 403 11.55 3.95 -13.42
C GLU A 403 10.11 3.41 -13.45
N PRO A 404 9.10 4.28 -13.58
CA PRO A 404 7.71 3.87 -13.75
C PRO A 404 7.51 3.20 -15.13
N PHE A 405 6.61 2.22 -15.22
CA PHE A 405 6.21 1.55 -16.47
C PHE A 405 4.77 1.05 -16.35
N GLU A 406 4.05 0.75 -17.42
CA GLU A 406 2.69 0.21 -17.28
C GLU A 406 2.69 -1.32 -17.13
N ALA A 407 1.86 -1.86 -16.23
CA ALA A 407 1.74 -3.30 -16.01
C ALA A 407 0.27 -3.71 -15.84
N VAL A 408 -0.16 -4.74 -16.57
CA VAL A 408 -1.53 -5.26 -16.55
C VAL A 408 -1.92 -5.79 -15.17
N GLY A 409 -3.16 -5.53 -14.76
CA GLY A 409 -3.74 -6.07 -13.52
C GLY A 409 -3.06 -5.55 -12.25
N ARG A 410 -2.60 -4.30 -12.28
CA ARG A 410 -2.06 -3.59 -11.12
C ARG A 410 -2.95 -2.41 -10.76
N ASP A 411 -3.04 -2.14 -9.46
CA ASP A 411 -3.64 -0.94 -8.88
C ASP A 411 -2.98 0.34 -9.43
N THR A 412 -3.79 1.25 -9.98
CA THR A 412 -3.39 2.54 -10.59
C THR A 412 -2.73 3.48 -9.58
N GLU A 413 -3.07 3.34 -8.30
CA GLU A 413 -2.51 4.14 -7.21
C GLU A 413 -1.14 3.61 -6.70
N THR A 414 -0.69 2.42 -7.14
CA THR A 414 0.62 1.89 -6.74
C THR A 414 1.66 2.20 -7.83
N PRO A 415 2.72 2.99 -7.55
CA PRO A 415 3.72 3.31 -8.55
C PRO A 415 4.30 2.03 -9.14
N HIS A 416 4.31 1.96 -10.46
CA HIS A 416 4.49 0.70 -11.15
C HIS A 416 5.93 0.15 -11.10
N ALA A 417 6.89 0.91 -10.59
CA ALA A 417 8.26 0.45 -10.40
C ALA A 417 8.37 -0.72 -9.39
N LEU A 418 9.34 -1.61 -9.60
CA LEU A 418 9.65 -2.68 -8.66
C LEU A 418 10.04 -2.11 -7.28
N THR A 419 10.89 -1.08 -7.26
CA THR A 419 11.38 -0.49 -6.01
C THR A 419 10.28 0.20 -5.21
N ALA A 420 9.28 0.79 -5.88
CA ALA A 420 8.10 1.36 -5.24
C ALA A 420 7.27 0.29 -4.51
N THR A 421 7.14 -0.90 -5.10
CA THR A 421 6.49 -2.06 -4.47
C THR A 421 7.15 -2.40 -3.13
N TRP A 422 8.48 -2.37 -3.06
CA TRP A 422 9.20 -2.67 -1.83
C TRP A 422 9.24 -1.49 -0.87
N ALA A 423 9.22 -0.25 -1.36
CA ALA A 423 9.15 0.96 -0.52
C ALA A 423 7.96 0.92 0.44
N ILE A 424 6.81 0.41 -0.01
CA ILE A 424 5.62 0.18 0.84
C ILE A 424 5.93 -0.82 1.96
N SER A 425 6.50 -1.98 1.61
CA SER A 425 6.90 -2.99 2.60
C SER A 425 7.94 -2.46 3.59
N PHE A 426 8.94 -1.70 3.14
CA PHE A 426 9.95 -1.07 3.99
C PHE A 426 9.31 -0.11 5.00
N ARG A 427 8.38 0.74 4.56
CA ARG A 427 7.66 1.67 5.43
C ARG A 427 6.87 0.93 6.49
N HIS A 428 6.15 -0.13 6.08
CA HIS A 428 5.36 -0.95 6.98
C HIS A 428 6.23 -1.69 8.02
N ILE A 429 7.33 -2.31 7.58
CA ILE A 429 8.32 -2.94 8.49
C ILE A 429 8.84 -1.93 9.50
N LYS A 430 9.22 -0.72 9.06
CA LYS A 430 9.73 0.32 9.96
C LYS A 430 8.68 0.80 10.97
N GLN A 431 7.41 0.90 10.57
CA GLN A 431 6.32 1.34 11.44
C GLN A 431 5.97 0.29 12.50
N GLN A 432 5.88 -0.99 12.11
CA GLN A 432 5.48 -2.06 13.03
C GLN A 432 6.64 -2.60 13.88
N ASN A 433 7.84 -2.67 13.30
CA ASN A 433 9.03 -3.17 13.99
C ASN A 433 10.29 -2.39 13.56
N PRO A 434 10.60 -1.26 14.25
CA PRO A 434 11.80 -0.47 13.97
C PRO A 434 13.10 -1.28 14.08
N MET A 435 13.17 -2.26 15.00
CA MET A 435 14.34 -3.14 15.14
C MET A 435 14.52 -4.01 13.89
N ALA A 436 13.46 -4.58 13.33
CA ALA A 436 13.50 -5.32 12.08
C ALA A 436 14.03 -4.47 10.92
N SER A 437 13.60 -3.20 10.83
CA SER A 437 14.14 -2.27 9.83
C SER A 437 15.64 -2.05 10.01
N ASN A 438 16.12 -1.88 11.24
CA ASN A 438 17.53 -1.68 11.53
C ASN A 438 18.37 -2.94 11.26
N VAL A 439 17.84 -4.12 11.60
CA VAL A 439 18.44 -5.42 11.28
C VAL A 439 18.54 -5.59 9.76
N LEU A 440 17.51 -5.23 9.01
CA LEU A 440 17.53 -5.28 7.55
C LEU A 440 18.62 -4.37 6.96
N TYR A 441 18.73 -3.14 7.49
CA TYR A 441 19.79 -2.20 7.11
C TYR A 441 21.18 -2.74 7.42
N LEU A 442 21.39 -3.33 8.59
CA LEU A 442 22.64 -3.99 8.98
C LEU A 442 22.98 -5.15 8.04
N MET A 443 22.04 -6.08 7.85
CA MET A 443 22.22 -7.27 7.01
C MET A 443 22.57 -6.90 5.57
N SER A 444 22.13 -5.73 5.11
CA SER A 444 22.46 -5.26 3.77
C SER A 444 23.97 -5.08 3.55
N PHE A 445 24.81 -4.96 4.58
CA PHE A 445 26.27 -4.79 4.45
C PHE A 445 27.09 -6.08 4.48
N PHE A 446 26.46 -7.24 4.75
CA PHE A 446 27.14 -8.53 4.67
C PHE A 446 27.07 -9.12 3.26
N ASP A 447 27.76 -10.26 3.05
CA ASP A 447 27.39 -11.11 1.92
C ASP A 447 25.90 -11.48 2.05
N ARG A 448 25.19 -11.49 0.92
CA ARG A 448 23.74 -11.74 0.93
C ARG A 448 23.39 -13.18 1.32
N GLN A 449 24.34 -14.11 1.30
CA GLN A 449 24.13 -15.51 1.65
C GLN A 449 24.81 -15.85 2.97
N ALA A 450 24.24 -16.82 3.68
CA ALA A 450 24.78 -17.39 4.90
C ALA A 450 25.12 -16.33 5.99
N ILE A 451 24.27 -15.31 6.15
CA ILE A 451 24.41 -14.30 7.19
C ILE A 451 24.19 -14.95 8.56
N PRO A 452 25.18 -14.94 9.47
CA PRO A 452 25.04 -15.56 10.79
C PRO A 452 24.03 -14.81 11.66
N LYS A 453 23.11 -15.57 12.28
CA LYS A 453 22.18 -15.06 13.32
C LYS A 453 22.91 -14.36 14.45
N GLN A 454 24.14 -14.79 14.75
CA GLN A 454 24.96 -14.20 15.80
C GLN A 454 25.28 -12.71 15.53
N PHE A 455 25.44 -12.29 14.27
CA PHE A 455 25.64 -10.87 13.94
C PHE A 455 24.41 -10.05 14.29
N VAL A 456 23.22 -10.57 13.96
CA VAL A 456 21.94 -9.95 14.29
C VAL A 456 21.73 -9.90 15.81
N SER A 457 22.05 -11.00 16.50
CA SER A 457 21.90 -11.12 17.95
C SER A 457 22.78 -10.11 18.69
N ASN A 458 24.06 -10.02 18.32
CA ASN A 458 24.99 -9.05 18.88
C ASN A 458 24.54 -7.61 18.61
N TYR A 459 23.98 -7.34 17.42
CA TYR A 459 23.50 -6.01 17.06
C TYR A 459 22.27 -5.59 17.86
N CYS A 460 21.28 -6.46 17.98
CA CYS A 460 20.08 -6.21 18.80
C CYS A 460 20.47 -5.97 20.26
N TYR A 461 21.34 -6.82 20.81
CA TYR A 461 21.85 -6.66 22.18
C TYR A 461 22.54 -5.30 22.38
N GLU A 462 23.46 -4.90 21.49
CA GLU A 462 24.12 -3.60 21.61
C GLU A 462 23.16 -2.42 21.52
N THR A 463 22.18 -2.51 20.62
CA THR A 463 21.19 -1.45 20.41
C THR A 463 20.31 -1.26 21.65
N LEU A 464 19.85 -2.37 22.25
CA LEU A 464 19.05 -2.35 23.48
C LEU A 464 19.88 -1.84 24.67
N ARG A 465 21.14 -2.27 24.80
CA ARG A 465 22.05 -1.81 25.86
C ARG A 465 22.33 -0.31 25.80
N ILE A 466 22.43 0.27 24.59
CA ILE A 466 22.64 1.71 24.41
C ILE A 466 21.36 2.47 24.79
N ALA A 467 20.19 1.98 24.36
CA ALA A 467 18.90 2.59 24.68
C ALA A 467 18.62 2.61 26.19
N SER A 468 18.96 1.54 26.91
CA SER A 468 18.82 1.49 28.36
C SER A 468 19.83 2.39 29.11
N SER A 469 20.99 2.69 28.53
CA SER A 469 21.99 3.58 29.15
C SER A 469 21.71 5.07 28.97
N SER A 470 20.83 5.43 28.03
CA SER A 470 20.49 6.82 27.71
C SER A 470 19.29 7.36 28.51
N ASP A 471 18.58 6.49 29.25
CA ASP A 471 17.29 6.82 29.87
C ASP A 471 17.38 7.11 31.39
N ASP A 472 18.56 7.10 32.01
CA ASP A 472 18.67 7.61 33.39
C ASP A 472 20.09 8.08 33.75
N GLY A 473 20.19 9.30 34.30
CA GLY A 473 21.40 9.86 34.90
C GLY A 473 21.67 9.32 36.31
N SER A 474 21.09 8.17 36.67
CA SER A 474 21.25 7.56 37.98
C SER A 474 22.20 6.35 37.92
N ASN A 475 23.22 6.40 38.76
CA ASN A 475 24.15 5.30 38.99
C ASN A 475 23.39 4.05 39.45
N LEU A 476 23.17 3.10 38.53
CA LEU A 476 22.83 1.72 38.86
C LEU A 476 23.75 0.79 38.06
N ALA A 477 25.02 0.78 38.47
CA ALA A 477 25.98 -0.27 38.15
C ALA A 477 25.60 -1.56 38.90
N GLU A 478 24.44 -2.14 38.57
CA GLU A 478 24.04 -3.53 38.90
C GLU A 478 22.66 -3.86 38.27
N VAL A 479 22.42 -3.44 37.02
CA VAL A 479 21.33 -4.04 36.23
C VAL A 479 21.82 -5.39 35.71
N SER A 480 21.40 -6.45 36.40
CA SER A 480 21.54 -7.87 36.04
C SER A 480 21.73 -8.13 34.54
N GLU A 481 22.90 -8.66 34.16
CA GLU A 481 23.24 -9.06 32.78
C GLU A 481 22.17 -9.99 32.16
N ASN A 482 21.45 -10.76 32.99
CA ASN A 482 20.46 -11.74 32.56
C ASN A 482 19.12 -11.14 32.07
N TYR A 483 18.72 -9.94 32.52
CA TYR A 483 17.47 -9.32 32.06
C TYR A 483 17.59 -8.76 30.63
N SER A 484 18.79 -8.37 30.19
CA SER A 484 19.02 -7.81 28.85
C SER A 484 19.10 -8.86 27.72
N GLN A 485 19.53 -10.08 28.03
CA GLN A 485 19.75 -11.13 27.03
C GLN A 485 18.43 -11.76 26.55
N VAL A 486 17.48 -12.00 27.48
CA VAL A 486 16.16 -12.59 27.16
C VAL A 486 15.33 -11.65 26.29
N ASP A 487 15.36 -10.34 26.59
CA ASP A 487 14.71 -9.32 25.77
C ASP A 487 15.36 -9.20 24.39
N ALA A 488 16.69 -9.30 24.31
CA ALA A 488 17.41 -9.30 23.05
C ALA A 488 17.07 -10.53 22.19
N ASP A 489 17.01 -11.73 22.75
CA ASP A 489 16.66 -12.95 22.01
C ASP A 489 15.21 -12.93 21.50
N SER A 490 14.30 -12.36 22.31
CA SER A 490 12.91 -12.10 21.90
C SER A 490 12.85 -11.12 20.74
N GLU A 491 13.57 -9.99 20.82
CA GLU A 491 13.62 -8.98 19.75
C GLU A 491 14.28 -9.50 18.47
N VAL A 492 15.36 -10.30 18.57
CA VAL A 492 15.97 -10.98 17.43
C VAL A 492 14.98 -11.90 16.74
N THR A 493 14.24 -12.70 17.52
CA THR A 493 13.24 -13.63 16.99
C THR A 493 12.11 -12.89 16.31
N LYS A 494 11.59 -11.82 16.92
CA LYS A 494 10.57 -10.96 16.31
C LYS A 494 11.08 -10.29 15.04
N ALA A 495 12.26 -9.69 15.08
CA ALA A 495 12.85 -8.97 13.94
C ALA A 495 13.06 -9.89 12.74
N LEU A 496 13.74 -11.02 12.94
CA LEU A 496 13.99 -12.00 11.88
C LEU A 496 12.68 -12.61 11.38
N GLY A 497 11.76 -12.97 12.27
CA GLY A 497 10.44 -13.50 11.91
C GLY A 497 9.61 -12.49 11.10
N PHE A 498 9.73 -11.20 11.38
CA PHE A 498 9.07 -10.14 10.63
C PHE A 498 9.66 -9.97 9.23
N LEU A 499 10.99 -9.94 9.10
CA LEU A 499 11.67 -9.85 7.79
C LEU A 499 11.40 -11.09 6.92
N GLN A 500 11.34 -12.28 7.53
CA GLN A 500 10.95 -13.52 6.86
C GLN A 500 9.49 -13.48 6.42
N ALA A 501 8.60 -12.88 7.22
CA ALA A 501 7.19 -12.78 6.87
C ALA A 501 6.97 -11.98 5.58
N PHE A 502 7.81 -10.98 5.31
CA PHE A 502 7.82 -10.19 4.07
C PHE A 502 8.63 -10.81 2.92
N SER A 503 9.20 -12.01 3.13
CA SER A 503 10.10 -12.69 2.18
C SER A 503 11.32 -11.86 1.76
N PHE A 504 11.76 -10.91 2.60
CA PHE A 504 12.98 -10.13 2.37
C PHE A 504 14.23 -10.93 2.70
N ILE A 505 14.11 -11.85 3.67
CA ILE A 505 15.12 -12.83 4.03
C ILE A 505 14.52 -14.23 4.07
N SER A 506 15.34 -15.25 3.89
CA SER A 506 14.99 -16.66 4.04
C SER A 506 15.97 -17.36 4.99
N ARG A 507 15.59 -18.53 5.50
CA ARG A 507 16.47 -19.34 6.33
C ARG A 507 17.32 -20.22 5.42
N ALA A 508 18.65 -20.14 5.56
CA ALA A 508 19.61 -20.90 4.75
C ALA A 508 20.17 -22.13 5.49
N GLY A 509 19.95 -22.20 6.80
CA GLY A 509 20.36 -23.31 7.66
C GLY A 509 20.01 -23.03 9.11
N ASP A 510 20.58 -23.81 10.02
CA ASP A 510 20.51 -23.49 11.44
C ASP A 510 21.35 -22.24 11.72
N ASP A 511 20.68 -21.20 12.23
CA ASP A 511 21.26 -19.89 12.53
C ASP A 511 21.91 -19.14 11.34
N LEU A 512 21.54 -19.47 10.10
CA LEU A 512 21.98 -18.78 8.89
C LEU A 512 20.79 -18.21 8.10
N PHE A 513 20.96 -17.01 7.56
CA PHE A 513 19.95 -16.31 6.78
C PHE A 513 20.48 -15.82 5.44
N ASP A 514 19.66 -15.92 4.41
CA ASP A 514 19.92 -15.30 3.11
C ASP A 514 19.05 -14.07 2.94
N MET A 515 19.60 -13.02 2.33
CA MET A 515 18.88 -11.82 1.90
C MET A 515 18.69 -11.85 0.38
N HIS A 516 17.52 -11.43 -0.07
CA HIS A 516 17.26 -11.28 -1.50
C HIS A 516 18.18 -10.21 -2.11
N ARG A 517 18.89 -10.52 -3.21
CA ARG A 517 19.90 -9.62 -3.81
C ARG A 517 19.34 -8.22 -4.13
N LEU A 518 18.25 -8.15 -4.88
CA LEU A 518 17.66 -6.85 -5.21
C LEU A 518 17.13 -6.09 -3.98
N VAL A 519 16.64 -6.78 -2.94
CA VAL A 519 16.28 -6.13 -1.66
C VAL A 519 17.52 -5.54 -0.99
N GLN A 520 18.66 -6.24 -1.01
CA GLN A 520 19.94 -5.72 -0.53
C GLN A 520 20.35 -4.45 -1.29
N LEU A 521 20.29 -4.46 -2.62
CA LEU A 521 20.69 -3.30 -3.44
C LEU A 521 19.79 -2.09 -3.17
N VAL A 522 18.47 -2.29 -3.15
CA VAL A 522 17.50 -1.23 -2.85
C VAL A 522 17.71 -0.70 -1.43
N THR A 523 17.99 -1.56 -0.47
CA THR A 523 18.28 -1.15 0.92
C THR A 523 19.52 -0.26 0.98
N ARG A 524 20.61 -0.65 0.32
CA ARG A 524 21.85 0.15 0.28
C ARG A 524 21.63 1.50 -0.38
N LYS A 525 20.87 1.55 -1.49
CA LYS A 525 20.53 2.81 -2.15
C LYS A 525 19.75 3.74 -1.22
N GLN A 526 18.70 3.24 -0.55
CA GLN A 526 17.95 4.04 0.42
C GLN A 526 18.81 4.59 1.56
N LEU A 527 19.82 3.84 2.01
CA LEU A 527 20.76 4.31 3.03
C LEU A 527 21.73 5.38 2.49
N ALA A 528 22.14 5.26 1.22
CA ALA A 528 22.95 6.27 0.54
C ALA A 528 22.16 7.57 0.36
N ASP A 529 20.92 7.50 -0.13
CA ASP A 529 20.03 8.66 -0.32
C ASP A 529 19.76 9.41 1.00
N ARG A 530 19.73 8.68 2.12
CA ARG A 530 19.56 9.24 3.47
C ARG A 530 20.87 9.66 4.16
N SER A 531 22.02 9.48 3.51
CA SER A 531 23.34 9.79 4.09
C SER A 531 23.66 9.04 5.40
N VAL A 532 23.10 7.84 5.61
CA VAL A 532 23.34 6.99 6.80
C VAL A 532 24.07 5.69 6.47
N MET A 533 24.54 5.53 5.23
CA MET A 533 25.24 4.33 4.77
C MET A 533 26.52 4.05 5.58
N SER A 534 27.32 5.07 5.88
CA SER A 534 28.57 4.95 6.64
C SER A 534 28.34 4.47 8.08
N GLU A 535 27.24 4.90 8.70
CA GLU A 535 26.85 4.51 10.05
C GLU A 535 26.56 3.00 10.12
N PHE A 536 25.75 2.47 9.20
CA PHE A 536 25.43 1.05 9.17
C PHE A 536 26.60 0.18 8.70
N ALA A 537 27.46 0.69 7.81
CA ALA A 537 28.72 0.01 7.46
C ALA A 537 29.62 -0.17 8.69
N ALA A 538 29.77 0.88 9.52
CA ALA A 538 30.55 0.81 10.76
C ALA A 538 29.94 -0.17 11.77
N LYS A 539 28.61 -0.17 11.92
CA LYS A 539 27.87 -1.14 12.76
C LYS A 539 28.09 -2.58 12.30
N ALA A 540 28.00 -2.84 10.99
CA ALA A 540 28.23 -4.16 10.41
C ALA A 540 29.66 -4.64 10.65
N LEU A 541 30.66 -3.78 10.40
CA LEU A 541 32.07 -4.08 10.65
C LEU A 541 32.31 -4.41 12.14
N LYS A 542 31.67 -3.67 13.05
CA LYS A 542 31.74 -3.95 14.49
C LYS A 542 31.18 -5.33 14.84
N MET A 543 30.11 -5.79 14.18
CA MET A 543 29.56 -7.12 14.41
C MET A 543 30.50 -8.23 13.96
N VAL A 544 31.12 -8.07 12.78
CA VAL A 544 32.15 -8.99 12.27
C VAL A 544 33.33 -9.03 13.24
N TYR A 545 33.82 -7.87 13.66
CA TYR A 545 34.94 -7.72 14.59
C TYR A 545 34.70 -8.38 15.96
N LYS A 546 33.45 -8.43 16.43
CA LYS A 546 33.09 -9.10 17.69
C LYS A 546 33.08 -10.62 17.62
N VAL A 547 32.71 -11.18 16.47
CA VAL A 547 32.54 -12.62 16.31
C VAL A 547 33.84 -13.29 15.85
N PHE A 548 34.58 -12.64 14.96
CA PHE A 548 35.86 -13.17 14.51
C PHE A 548 37.01 -12.60 15.35
N PRO A 549 37.96 -13.45 15.81
CA PRO A 549 39.05 -13.03 16.66
C PRO A 549 39.94 -11.99 15.96
N ARG A 550 40.57 -11.11 16.75
CA ARG A 550 41.77 -10.39 16.29
C ARG A 550 42.81 -11.46 15.98
N GLY A 551 43.19 -11.59 14.72
CA GLY A 551 44.23 -12.51 14.31
C GLY A 551 45.52 -12.18 15.07
N ASN A 552 45.85 -12.98 16.08
CA ASN A 552 47.24 -13.26 16.41
C ASN A 552 47.62 -14.46 15.53
N TYR A 553 47.78 -14.20 14.23
CA TYR A 553 48.39 -15.15 13.30
C TYR A 553 49.89 -14.92 13.26
#